data_AF-A0A9Q8UVV6-F1
#
_entry.id   AF-A0A9Q8UVV6-F1
#
_cell.length_a   1.000
_cell.length_b   1.000
_cell.length_c   1.000
_cell.angle_alpha   90.00
_cell.angle_beta   90.00
_cell.angle_gamma   90.00
#
_symmetry.space_group_name_H-M   'P 1'
#
loop_
_entity.id
_entity.type
_entity.pdbx_description
1 polymer ?
#
loop_
_entity_poly.entity_id
_entity_poly.type
_entity_poly.pdbx_seq_one_letter_code
_entity_poly.pdbx_strand_id
1 'polypeptide(L)'
;MLSADWDKDRPATTYMELFSCALDAAPEYCDDPRVEKVCRVKVDFKNANRKGFETKRKYGFFGKKSWLIDVELQCIFGSKTGGLHFKSLIAGAVSGTATAEFD
;
A
#
# COMPACT_ATOMS: atom_id res chain seq x y z
N MET A 1 -3.08 -5.44 8.08
CA MET A 1 -3.91 -4.21 8.08
C MET A 1 -2.97 -3.04 8.32
N LEU A 2 -2.89 -2.10 7.38
CA LEU A 2 -1.94 -0.99 7.41
C LEU A 2 -2.68 0.27 7.83
N SER A 3 -2.41 0.79 9.03
CA SER A 3 -2.92 2.10 9.47
C SER A 3 -1.89 3.18 9.15
N ALA A 4 -2.23 4.13 8.29
CA ALA A 4 -1.34 5.24 7.96
C ALA A 4 -1.88 6.57 8.52
N ASP A 5 -1.13 7.20 9.43
CA ASP A 5 -1.44 8.54 9.94
C ASP A 5 -1.14 9.60 8.86
N TRP A 6 -2.17 10.06 8.16
CA TRP A 6 -2.03 11.08 7.12
C TRP A 6 -2.40 12.47 7.62
N ASP A 7 -1.49 13.43 7.44
CA ASP A 7 -1.72 14.86 7.63
C ASP A 7 -2.06 15.50 6.27
N LYS A 8 -2.95 16.49 6.25
CA LYS A 8 -3.38 17.18 5.02
C LYS A 8 -2.23 17.84 4.24
N ASP A 9 -1.13 18.15 4.93
CA ASP A 9 0.02 18.89 4.41
C ASP A 9 1.17 17.95 3.96
N ARG A 10 0.97 16.62 3.99
CA ARG A 10 1.97 15.64 3.54
C ARG A 10 1.44 14.80 2.37
N PRO A 11 2.31 14.40 1.42
CA PRO A 11 1.93 13.44 0.41
C PRO A 11 1.49 12.14 1.10
N ALA A 12 0.25 11.73 0.84
CA ALA A 12 -0.32 10.48 1.33
C ALA A 12 0.24 9.32 0.51
N THR A 13 1.52 9.03 0.73
CA THR A 13 2.24 7.96 0.02
C THR A 13 2.68 6.92 1.03
N THR A 14 2.51 5.66 0.69
CA THR A 14 3.09 4.54 1.43
C THR A 14 3.85 3.63 0.47
N TYR A 15 4.72 2.79 1.02
CA TYR A 15 5.52 1.86 0.25
C TYR A 15 5.33 0.46 0.79
N MET A 16 5.29 -0.51 -0.12
CA MET A 16 5.21 -1.93 0.19
C MET A 16 6.34 -2.63 -0.56
N GLU A 17 6.95 -3.62 0.07
CA GLU A 17 7.98 -4.43 -0.58
C GLU A 17 7.35 -5.73 -1.07
N LEU A 18 7.62 -6.07 -2.32
CA LEU A 18 7.19 -7.34 -2.92
C LEU A 18 8.39 -8.28 -2.93
N PHE A 19 8.18 -9.47 -2.39
CA PHE A 19 9.17 -10.52 -2.34
C PHE A 19 8.68 -11.76 -3.10
N SER A 20 9.62 -12.50 -3.70
CA SER A 20 9.40 -13.83 -4.26
C SER A 20 10.16 -14.87 -3.46
N CYS A 21 9.65 -16.09 -3.43
CA CYS A 21 10.30 -17.24 -2.81
C CYS A 21 10.01 -18.49 -3.65
N ALA A 22 10.78 -19.56 -3.41
CA ALA A 22 10.58 -20.85 -4.07
C ALA A 22 9.19 -21.43 -3.77
N LEU A 23 8.63 -22.16 -4.74
CA LEU A 23 7.22 -22.60 -4.74
C LEU A 23 6.94 -23.76 -3.75
N ASP A 24 8.00 -24.40 -3.24
CA ASP A 24 7.95 -25.61 -2.43
C ASP A 24 7.75 -25.34 -0.94
N ALA A 25 8.15 -24.17 -0.45
CA ALA A 25 7.88 -23.74 0.93
C ALA A 25 7.84 -22.22 1.06
N ALA A 26 6.77 -21.69 1.65
CA ALA A 26 6.71 -20.28 2.04
C ALA A 26 7.78 -19.99 3.12
N PRO A 27 8.50 -18.88 3.03
CA PRO A 27 9.49 -18.47 4.02
C PRO A 27 8.80 -18.02 5.30
N GLU A 28 9.50 -18.17 6.43
CA GLU A 28 9.01 -17.69 7.74
C GLU A 28 9.19 -16.16 7.88
N TYR A 29 10.23 -15.60 7.25
CA TYR A 29 10.61 -14.20 7.33
C TYR A 29 11.08 -13.66 5.98
N CYS A 30 11.05 -12.34 5.81
CA CYS A 30 11.46 -11.67 4.57
C CYS A 30 12.99 -11.53 4.40
N ASP A 31 13.78 -11.82 5.44
CA ASP A 31 15.24 -11.86 5.42
C ASP A 31 15.80 -13.29 5.19
N ASP A 32 14.93 -14.28 5.02
CA ASP A 32 15.33 -15.64 4.69
C ASP A 32 16.09 -15.64 3.34
N PRO A 33 17.25 -16.33 3.23
CA PRO A 33 18.07 -16.34 2.02
C PRO A 33 17.35 -16.83 0.75
N ARG A 34 16.23 -17.56 0.90
CA ARG A 34 15.39 -18.04 -0.21
C ARG A 34 14.42 -16.98 -0.73
N VAL A 35 14.38 -15.82 -0.08
CA VAL A 35 13.49 -14.71 -0.39
C VAL A 35 14.26 -13.67 -1.16
N GLU A 36 13.75 -13.35 -2.34
CA GLU A 36 14.31 -12.32 -3.20
C GLU A 36 13.35 -11.13 -3.24
N LYS A 37 13.88 -9.92 -3.06
CA LYS A 37 13.09 -8.70 -3.24
C LYS A 37 12.88 -8.47 -4.74
N VAL A 38 11.62 -8.52 -5.16
CA VAL A 38 11.22 -8.31 -6.57
C VAL A 38 11.18 -6.83 -6.90
N CYS A 39 10.47 -6.05 -6.09
CA CYS A 39 10.30 -4.62 -6.31
C CYS A 39 9.74 -3.92 -5.07
N ARG A 40 9.70 -2.59 -5.14
CA ARG A 40 8.99 -1.75 -4.18
C ARG A 40 7.75 -1.17 -4.84
N VAL A 41 6.59 -1.38 -4.25
CA VAL A 41 5.33 -0.78 -4.73
C VAL A 41 5.09 0.51 -3.98
N LYS A 42 5.17 1.63 -4.70
CA LYS A 42 4.76 2.95 -4.22
C LYS A 42 3.26 3.09 -4.42
N VAL A 43 2.56 3.39 -3.33
CA VAL A 43 1.12 3.65 -3.36
C VAL A 43 0.86 5.11 -3.06
N ASP A 44 0.25 5.82 -4.01
CA ASP A 44 -0.07 7.23 -3.92
C ASP A 44 -1.58 7.47 -3.81
N PHE A 45 -1.97 8.13 -2.72
CA PHE A 45 -3.35 8.50 -2.39
C PHE A 45 -3.63 10.00 -2.53
N LYS A 46 -2.76 10.76 -3.21
CA LYS A 46 -2.95 12.20 -3.44
C LYS A 46 -4.34 12.54 -3.96
N ASN A 47 -4.86 11.70 -4.87
CA ASN A 47 -6.17 11.86 -5.51
C ASN A 47 -7.25 10.91 -4.95
N ALA A 48 -6.99 10.23 -3.83
CA ALA A 48 -7.97 9.34 -3.21
C ALA A 48 -9.22 10.12 -2.79
N ASN A 49 -10.39 9.54 -3.06
CA ASN A 49 -11.64 10.10 -2.55
C ASN A 49 -11.72 9.86 -1.04
N ARG A 50 -11.56 10.93 -0.25
CA ARG A 50 -11.48 10.87 1.22
C ARG A 50 -12.83 10.82 1.91
N LYS A 51 -13.93 10.78 1.16
CA LYS A 51 -15.28 10.74 1.71
C LYS A 51 -15.50 9.41 2.44
N GLY A 52 -15.75 9.49 3.75
CA GLY A 52 -16.01 8.31 4.59
C GLY A 52 -14.78 7.71 5.28
N PHE A 53 -13.59 8.29 5.11
CA PHE A 53 -12.42 7.83 5.87
C PHE A 53 -12.60 8.12 7.35
N GLU A 54 -12.25 7.14 8.19
CA GLU A 54 -12.23 7.33 9.62
C GLU A 54 -11.17 8.37 9.98
N THR A 55 -11.48 9.25 10.94
CA THR A 55 -10.57 10.33 11.32
C THR A 55 -10.31 10.31 12.81
N LYS A 56 -9.04 10.31 13.19
CA LYS A 56 -8.60 10.43 14.58
C LYS A 56 -8.01 11.81 14.80
N ARG A 57 -8.36 12.49 15.89
CA ARG A 57 -7.68 13.72 16.31
C ARG A 57 -6.68 13.41 17.41
N LYS A 58 -5.41 13.74 17.16
CA LYS A 58 -4.38 13.65 18.19
C LYS A 58 -4.46 14.93 19.02
N TYR A 59 -4.87 14.85 20.30
CA TYR A 59 -5.07 15.96 21.26
C TYR A 59 -6.42 16.72 21.19
N GLY A 60 -7.54 16.02 20.97
CA GLY A 60 -8.87 16.64 21.09
C GLY A 60 -9.20 17.64 19.97
N PHE A 61 -10.02 18.67 20.25
CA PHE A 61 -10.53 19.57 19.21
C PHE A 61 -9.44 20.39 18.49
N PHE A 62 -8.38 20.79 19.21
CA PHE A 62 -7.23 21.55 18.70
C PHE A 62 -6.14 20.69 18.06
N GLY A 63 -6.34 19.38 18.05
CA GLY A 63 -5.39 18.39 17.58
C GLY A 63 -5.24 18.30 16.06
N LYS A 64 -4.07 17.82 15.61
CA LYS A 64 -3.90 17.40 14.20
C LYS A 64 -4.87 16.27 13.89
N LYS A 65 -5.56 16.39 12.75
CA LYS A 65 -6.49 15.40 12.24
C LYS A 65 -5.70 14.40 11.38
N SER A 66 -5.65 13.16 11.83
CA SER A 66 -5.16 12.02 11.06
C SER A 66 -6.34 11.27 10.45
N TRP A 67 -6.11 10.64 9.29
CA TRP A 67 -7.02 9.61 8.79
C TRP A 67 -6.53 8.22 9.20
N LEU A 68 -7.45 7.33 9.57
CA LEU A 68 -7.19 5.91 9.74
C LEU A 68 -7.83 5.20 8.55
N ILE A 69 -7.01 4.54 7.75
CA ILE A 69 -7.45 3.98 6.49
C ILE A 69 -6.79 2.62 6.36
N ASP A 70 -7.61 1.59 6.15
CA ASP A 70 -7.14 0.27 5.78
C ASP A 70 -6.91 0.23 4.28
N VAL A 71 -5.64 0.07 3.94
CA VAL A 71 -5.18 -0.03 2.55
C VAL A 71 -4.99 -1.49 2.19
N GLU A 72 -5.55 -1.89 1.05
CA GLU A 72 -5.27 -3.16 0.42
C GLU A 72 -4.55 -2.91 -0.91
N LEU A 73 -3.61 -3.81 -1.25
CA LEU A 73 -2.91 -3.79 -2.52
C LEU A 73 -3.34 -5.00 -3.33
N GLN A 74 -3.93 -4.77 -4.50
CA GLN A 74 -4.28 -5.84 -5.42
C GLN A 74 -3.21 -5.94 -6.51
N CYS A 75 -2.52 -7.07 -6.55
CA CYS A 75 -1.63 -7.42 -7.64
C CYS A 75 -2.42 -8.21 -8.70
N ILE A 76 -2.37 -7.74 -9.94
CA ILE A 76 -3.03 -8.36 -11.09
C ILE A 76 -1.95 -8.85 -12.04
N PHE A 77 -1.90 -10.16 -12.21
CA PHE A 77 -1.03 -10.83 -13.19
C PHE A 77 -1.76 -10.89 -14.53
N GLY A 78 -1.33 -10.05 -15.49
CA GLY A 78 -1.88 -10.03 -16.82
C GLY A 78 -1.17 -11.03 -17.74
N SER A 79 -1.80 -12.17 -18.05
CA SER A 79 -1.23 -13.15 -18.99
C SER A 79 -0.96 -12.60 -20.40
N LYS A 80 -1.63 -11.50 -20.78
CA LYS A 80 -1.49 -10.85 -22.10
C LYS A 80 -0.39 -9.80 -22.19
N THR A 81 0.03 -9.22 -21.07
CA THR A 81 1.03 -8.13 -21.04
C THR A 81 2.35 -8.54 -20.40
N GLY A 82 2.42 -9.74 -19.80
CA GLY A 82 3.63 -10.23 -19.13
C GLY A 82 4.08 -9.39 -17.95
N GLY A 83 3.24 -8.46 -17.48
CA GLY A 83 3.58 -7.45 -16.48
C GLY A 83 2.74 -7.56 -15.21
N LEU A 84 3.33 -7.10 -14.11
CA LEU A 84 2.67 -6.90 -12.82
C LEU A 84 1.92 -5.57 -12.83
N HIS A 85 0.62 -5.60 -12.57
CA HIS A 85 -0.19 -4.39 -12.41
C HIS A 85 -0.66 -4.29 -10.97
N PHE A 86 -0.58 -3.10 -10.38
CA PHE A 86 -0.97 -2.87 -9.00
C PHE A 86 -2.12 -1.88 -8.93
N LYS A 87 -3.08 -2.17 -8.06
CA LYS A 87 -4.16 -1.25 -7.69
C LYS A 87 -4.16 -1.09 -6.18
N SER A 88 -4.30 0.14 -5.70
CA SER A 88 -4.60 0.36 -4.29
C SER A 88 -6.09 0.48 -4.07
N LEU A 89 -6.56 -0.27 -3.09
CA LEU A 89 -7.94 -0.30 -2.67
C LEU A 89 -8.03 0.31 -1.27
N ILE A 90 -9.09 1.07 -1.04
CA ILE A 90 -9.52 1.50 0.29
C ILE A 90 -10.96 1.05 0.43
N ALA A 91 -11.25 0.23 1.45
CA ALA A 91 -12.56 -0.39 1.65
C ALA A 91 -13.11 -1.08 0.38
N GLY A 92 -12.26 -1.80 -0.36
CA GLY A 92 -12.62 -2.49 -1.60
C GLY A 92 -12.80 -1.61 -2.84
N ALA A 93 -12.70 -0.28 -2.73
CA ALA A 93 -12.77 0.64 -3.87
C ALA A 93 -11.38 1.09 -4.32
N VAL A 94 -11.13 1.11 -5.65
CA VAL A 94 -9.88 1.64 -6.22
C VAL A 94 -9.76 3.11 -5.88
N SER A 95 -8.74 3.45 -5.08
CA SER A 95 -8.66 4.77 -4.45
C SER A 95 -7.28 5.43 -4.64
N GLY A 96 -6.37 4.82 -5.39
CA GLY A 96 -5.09 5.45 -5.71
C GLY A 96 -4.36 4.79 -6.87
N THR A 97 -3.18 5.33 -7.15
CA THR A 97 -2.25 4.77 -8.12
C THR A 97 -1.19 3.99 -7.38
N ALA A 98 -0.93 2.76 -7.81
CA ALA A 98 0.16 1.95 -7.31
C ALA A 98 1.14 1.67 -8.47
N THR A 99 2.43 1.91 -8.23
CA THR A 99 3.48 1.76 -9.24
C THR A 99 4.60 0.92 -8.66
N ALA A 100 5.07 -0.08 -9.41
CA ALA A 100 6.25 -0.85 -9.05
C ALA A 100 7.52 -0.07 -9.46
N GLU A 101 8.39 0.12 -8.50
CA GLU A 101 9.75 0.62 -8.65
C GLU A 101 10.67 -0.61 -8.57
N PHE A 102 11.34 -0.91 -9.68
CA PHE A 102 12.33 -1.98 -9.78
C PHE A 102 13.72 -1.37 -9.58
N ASP A 103 14.56 -2.03 -8.77
CA ASP A 103 15.95 -1.62 -8.53
C ASP A 103 16.88 -2.06 -9.67
#